data_AF-A0A3B9GR05-F1
#
_entry.id   AF-A0A3B9GR05-F1
#
_cell.length_a   1.000
_cell.length_b   1.000
_cell.length_c   1.000
_cell.angle_alpha   90.00
_cell.angle_beta   90.00
_cell.angle_gamma   90.00
#
_symmetry.space_group_name_H-M   'P 1'
#
loop_
_entity.id
_entity.type
_entity.pdbx_description
1 polymer ?
#
loop_
_entity_poly.entity_id
_entity_poly.type
_entity_poly.pdbx_seq_one_letter_code
_entity_poly.pdbx_strand_id
1 'polypeptide(L)'
;MKSERRKKVMTRILKRGSKGNDVKAVQNALKIDADGIFGVITEIAVKTFQRDHNLVVDGIVGQQTWDALFPPFVAPSSDDAPLRLKKSSRKITEIIVHCTATPEGNDTTVEAIRKTHMRDRGFSDIGYHYVIYLDGSIHEGRNVHQAGAHCVGHNSNSIGVCYVGGLENKPNTPYNQLQPKDTRTDAQKKSLVKLVKALMALYKLPASRVYGHYQFANKACPSFKIEPFRKELQA
;
A
#
# COMPACT_ATOMS: atom_id res chain seq x y z
N MET A 1 -19.90 -18.23 22.28
CA MET A 1 -19.45 -17.29 23.34
C MET A 1 -18.05 -17.71 23.78
N LYS A 2 -17.05 -16.86 23.47
CA LYS A 2 -15.60 -16.86 23.78
C LYS A 2 -14.97 -15.99 22.67
N SER A 3 -15.37 -14.72 22.58
CA SER A 3 -14.69 -13.55 23.16
C SER A 3 -13.28 -13.34 22.59
N GLU A 4 -13.12 -12.15 22.03
CA GLU A 4 -12.00 -11.68 21.22
C GLU A 4 -10.61 -11.82 21.84
N ARG A 5 -9.65 -12.17 21.00
CA ARG A 5 -8.35 -11.51 21.01
C ARG A 5 -8.02 -11.04 19.59
N ARG A 6 -8.54 -9.84 19.26
CA ARG A 6 -7.96 -9.00 18.21
C ARG A 6 -6.46 -8.94 18.46
N LYS A 7 -5.63 -9.50 17.58
CA LYS A 7 -4.20 -9.13 17.53
C LYS A 7 -4.17 -7.66 17.09
N LYS A 8 -4.25 -6.77 18.07
CA LYS A 8 -3.87 -5.37 18.00
C LYS A 8 -2.54 -5.33 17.23
N VAL A 9 -2.46 -4.60 16.12
CA VAL A 9 -1.18 -4.21 15.55
C VAL A 9 -0.48 -3.42 16.66
N MET A 10 0.33 -4.12 17.43
CA MET A 10 1.10 -3.55 18.53
C MET A 10 2.33 -2.90 17.89
N THR A 11 2.20 -1.67 17.43
CA THR A 11 3.36 -0.78 17.29
C THR A 11 3.88 -0.54 18.71
N ARG A 12 4.89 -1.32 19.12
CA ARG A 12 5.45 -1.16 20.47
C ARG A 12 5.94 0.29 20.62
N ILE A 13 5.86 0.79 21.84
CA ILE A 13 6.38 2.11 22.18
C ILE A 13 7.90 2.11 21.97
N LEU A 14 8.39 2.99 21.09
CA LEU A 14 9.82 3.22 20.94
C LEU A 14 10.24 4.44 21.74
N LYS A 15 11.34 4.29 22.45
CA LYS A 15 11.99 5.32 23.26
C LYS A 15 13.46 5.02 23.34
N ARG A 16 14.24 5.94 23.91
CA ARG A 16 15.66 5.76 24.16
C ARG A 16 15.99 4.36 24.70
N GLY A 17 16.97 3.70 24.08
CA GLY A 17 17.37 2.32 24.40
C GLY A 17 16.62 1.24 23.60
N SER A 18 15.55 1.59 22.89
CA SER A 18 14.92 0.69 21.92
C SER A 18 15.89 0.37 20.79
N LYS A 19 15.86 -0.88 20.32
CA LYS A 19 16.65 -1.34 19.16
C LYS A 19 15.77 -2.19 18.24
N GLY A 20 16.09 -2.22 16.96
CA GLY A 20 15.43 -3.10 15.99
C GLY A 20 15.13 -2.43 14.64
N ASN A 21 14.48 -3.20 13.76
CA ASN A 21 14.08 -2.73 12.43
C ASN A 21 12.98 -1.64 12.51
N ASP A 22 12.16 -1.66 13.56
CA ASP A 22 11.17 -0.62 13.87
C ASP A 22 11.84 0.74 14.13
N VAL A 23 12.97 0.75 14.85
CA VAL A 23 13.80 1.94 15.05
C VAL A 23 14.40 2.43 13.72
N LYS A 24 14.90 1.51 12.87
CA LYS A 24 15.41 1.88 11.54
C LYS A 24 14.33 2.52 10.68
N ALA A 25 13.10 2.00 10.73
CA ALA A 25 11.98 2.57 9.99
C ALA A 25 11.73 4.03 10.41
N VAL A 26 11.67 4.29 11.72
CA VAL A 26 11.53 5.66 12.25
C VAL A 26 12.70 6.55 11.84
N GLN A 27 13.94 6.08 11.96
CA GLN A 27 15.13 6.86 11.58
C GLN A 27 15.12 7.23 10.10
N ASN A 28 14.75 6.30 9.22
CA ASN A 28 14.60 6.56 7.79
C ASN A 28 13.48 7.58 7.50
N ALA A 29 12.32 7.45 8.17
CA ALA A 29 11.20 8.38 8.01
C ALA A 29 11.57 9.81 8.46
N LEU A 30 12.35 9.91 9.54
CA LEU A 30 12.92 11.16 10.06
C LEU A 30 14.12 11.69 9.26
N LYS A 31 14.57 10.96 8.22
CA LYS A 31 15.72 11.31 7.38
C LYS A 31 17.02 11.49 8.17
N ILE A 32 17.24 10.62 9.15
CA ILE A 32 18.50 10.51 9.91
C ILE A 32 19.16 9.15 9.67
N ASP A 33 20.41 9.00 10.10
CA ASP A 33 21.15 7.74 9.97
C ASP A 33 20.43 6.58 10.69
N ALA A 34 20.16 5.50 9.95
CA ALA A 34 19.34 4.38 10.40
C ALA A 34 20.17 3.20 10.93
N ASP A 35 20.84 3.42 12.07
CA ASP A 35 21.63 2.39 12.75
C ASP A 35 20.79 1.33 13.49
N GLY A 36 19.49 1.59 13.68
CA GLY A 36 18.54 0.73 14.40
C GLY A 36 18.64 0.83 15.90
N ILE A 37 19.29 1.87 16.43
CA ILE A 37 19.45 2.15 17.85
C ILE A 37 18.77 3.48 18.17
N PHE A 38 17.82 3.45 19.09
CA PHE A 38 17.12 4.66 19.53
C PHE A 38 18.01 5.38 20.56
N GLY A 39 18.99 6.12 20.06
CA GLY A 39 19.93 6.91 20.85
C GLY A 39 19.48 8.37 21.05
N VAL A 40 20.42 9.21 21.50
CA VAL A 40 20.19 10.66 21.70
C VAL A 40 19.69 11.32 20.41
N ILE A 41 20.34 11.01 19.29
CA ILE A 41 20.04 11.62 17.99
C ILE A 41 18.61 11.28 17.54
N THR A 42 18.20 10.02 17.67
CA THR A 42 16.84 9.57 17.34
C THR A 42 15.79 10.26 18.23
N GLU A 43 16.04 10.40 19.53
CA GLU A 43 15.12 11.11 20.42
C GLU A 43 14.96 12.59 20.06
N ILE A 44 16.06 13.29 19.75
CA ILE A 44 16.02 14.69 19.31
C ILE A 44 15.23 14.84 18.01
N ALA A 45 15.44 13.93 17.06
CA ALA A 45 14.71 13.93 15.79
C ALA A 45 13.21 13.67 16.00
N VAL A 46 12.85 12.72 16.89
CA VAL A 46 11.44 12.46 17.25
C VAL A 46 10.81 13.69 17.92
N LYS A 47 11.47 14.33 18.88
CA LYS A 47 10.96 15.55 19.52
C LYS A 47 10.78 16.70 18.53
N THR A 48 11.72 16.85 17.59
CA THR A 48 11.63 17.85 16.52
C THR A 48 10.41 17.59 15.65
N PHE A 49 10.26 16.35 15.18
CA PHE A 49 9.12 15.92 14.38
C PHE A 49 7.78 16.13 15.13
N GLN A 50 7.70 15.72 16.40
CA GLN A 50 6.51 15.90 17.23
C GLN A 50 6.13 17.39 17.36
N ARG A 51 7.10 18.27 17.61
CA ARG A 51 6.90 19.71 17.68
C ARG A 51 6.37 20.27 16.35
N ASP A 52 6.99 19.89 15.24
CA ASP A 52 6.63 20.37 13.90
C ASP A 52 5.24 19.86 13.45
N HIS A 53 4.75 18.76 14.03
CA HIS A 53 3.45 18.15 13.74
C HIS A 53 2.40 18.35 14.84
N ASN A 54 2.62 19.26 15.79
CA ASN A 54 1.70 19.58 16.90
C ASN A 54 1.30 18.36 17.75
N LEU A 55 2.24 17.45 17.99
CA LEU A 55 2.07 16.30 18.89
C LEU A 55 2.63 16.61 20.29
N VAL A 56 2.34 15.73 21.25
CA VAL A 56 3.03 15.74 22.55
C VAL A 56 4.52 15.53 22.32
N VAL A 57 5.35 16.47 22.77
CA VAL A 57 6.80 16.48 22.58
C VAL A 57 7.51 15.70 23.69
N ASP A 58 7.25 14.39 23.76
CA ASP A 58 7.81 13.50 24.79
C ASP A 58 9.07 12.73 24.32
N GLY A 59 9.38 12.76 23.02
CA GLY A 59 10.48 12.00 22.43
C GLY A 59 10.23 10.50 22.34
N ILE A 60 8.98 10.08 22.49
CA ILE A 60 8.54 8.71 22.46
C ILE A 60 7.73 8.48 21.18
N VAL A 61 8.06 7.44 20.43
CA VAL A 61 7.24 7.01 19.29
C VAL A 61 6.10 6.13 19.81
N GLY A 62 5.07 6.80 20.30
CA GLY A 62 3.77 6.21 20.61
C GLY A 62 2.83 6.22 19.41
N GLN A 63 1.58 5.77 19.58
CA GLN A 63 0.61 5.62 18.50
C GLN A 63 0.48 6.87 17.62
N GLN A 64 0.33 8.05 18.22
CA GLN A 64 0.17 9.31 17.46
C GLN A 64 1.41 9.66 16.63
N THR A 65 2.60 9.36 17.14
CA THR A 65 3.86 9.60 16.41
C THR A 65 4.05 8.56 15.31
N TRP A 66 3.67 7.31 15.54
CA TRP A 66 3.60 6.28 14.49
C TRP A 66 2.66 6.69 13.37
N ASP A 67 1.45 7.13 13.70
CA ASP A 67 0.45 7.56 12.74
C ASP A 67 0.89 8.84 12.00
N ALA A 68 1.67 9.72 12.62
CA ALA A 68 2.18 10.91 11.93
C ALA A 68 3.38 10.60 11.02
N LEU A 69 4.27 9.70 11.44
CA LEU A 69 5.44 9.27 10.65
C LEU A 69 5.04 8.37 9.48
N PHE A 70 4.01 7.55 9.70
CA PHE A 70 3.49 6.57 8.75
C PHE A 70 1.97 6.73 8.71
N PRO A 71 1.46 7.86 8.19
CA PRO A 71 0.03 8.08 8.11
C PRO A 71 -0.62 6.92 7.40
N PRO A 72 -1.64 6.27 8.01
CA PRO A 72 -2.48 5.37 7.27
C PRO A 72 -3.15 6.21 6.19
N PHE A 73 -2.67 6.09 4.96
CA PHE A 73 -3.32 6.75 3.85
C PHE A 73 -4.67 6.03 3.67
N VAL A 74 -5.73 6.84 3.75
CA VAL A 74 -7.16 6.50 3.80
C VAL A 74 -7.50 5.17 4.48
N ALA A 75 -7.37 5.12 5.81
CA ALA A 75 -8.27 4.30 6.61
C ALA A 75 -9.56 5.13 6.83
N PRO A 76 -10.70 4.81 6.17
CA PRO A 76 -11.97 5.34 6.64
C PRO A 76 -12.16 4.82 8.06
N SER A 77 -12.20 5.73 9.03
CA SER A 77 -12.40 5.45 10.46
C SER A 77 -13.85 5.02 10.79
N SER A 78 -14.57 4.51 9.80
CA SER A 78 -15.74 3.66 9.87
C SER A 78 -15.83 2.89 8.56
N ASP A 79 -16.30 1.64 8.58
CA ASP A 79 -16.46 0.82 7.37
C ASP A 79 -17.29 1.55 6.28
N ASP A 80 -18.12 2.53 6.68
CA ASP A 80 -19.07 3.25 5.84
C ASP A 80 -18.60 4.63 5.33
N ALA A 81 -17.52 5.22 5.85
CA ALA A 81 -17.12 6.56 5.38
C ALA A 81 -16.63 6.52 3.91
N PRO A 82 -17.06 7.47 3.05
CA PRO A 82 -16.67 7.49 1.64
C PRO A 82 -15.18 7.80 1.48
N LEU A 83 -14.52 7.09 0.56
CA LEU A 83 -13.12 7.35 0.22
C LEU A 83 -13.00 8.75 -0.42
N ARG A 84 -12.08 9.57 0.10
CA ARG A 84 -11.74 10.87 -0.50
C ARG A 84 -10.69 10.67 -1.60
N LEU A 85 -11.14 10.34 -2.80
CA LEU A 85 -10.27 10.10 -3.96
C LEU A 85 -10.06 11.38 -4.77
N LYS A 86 -8.82 11.59 -5.24
CA LYS A 86 -8.52 12.66 -6.20
C LYS A 86 -8.99 12.26 -7.59
N LYS A 87 -9.79 13.11 -8.23
CA LYS A 87 -10.19 12.90 -9.63
C LYS A 87 -9.10 13.41 -10.56
N SER A 88 -8.59 12.52 -11.41
CA SER A 88 -7.62 12.87 -12.44
C SER A 88 -8.22 13.86 -13.44
N SER A 89 -7.37 14.75 -13.97
CA SER A 89 -7.66 15.59 -15.13
C SER A 89 -7.53 14.83 -16.46
N ARG A 90 -6.93 13.63 -16.45
CA ARG A 90 -6.79 12.76 -17.63
C ARG A 90 -8.12 12.08 -17.94
N LYS A 91 -8.30 11.67 -19.21
CA LYS A 91 -9.41 10.80 -19.60
C LYS A 91 -9.15 9.38 -19.10
N ILE A 92 -9.76 9.03 -17.98
CA ILE A 92 -9.72 7.66 -17.46
C ILE A 92 -10.86 6.86 -18.05
N THR A 93 -10.54 5.70 -18.61
CA THR A 93 -11.49 4.81 -19.28
C THR A 93 -11.47 3.40 -18.72
N GLU A 94 -10.52 3.06 -17.85
CA GLU A 94 -10.39 1.72 -17.28
C GLU A 94 -9.62 1.72 -15.95
N ILE A 95 -9.81 0.66 -15.17
CA ILE A 95 -9.09 0.39 -13.91
C ILE A 95 -8.35 -0.93 -14.11
N ILE A 96 -7.06 -0.98 -13.78
CA ILE A 96 -6.26 -2.21 -13.92
C ILE A 96 -5.76 -2.64 -12.56
N VAL A 97 -6.13 -3.86 -12.17
CA VAL A 97 -5.77 -4.47 -10.89
C VAL A 97 -4.46 -5.23 -11.03
N HIS A 98 -3.58 -5.00 -10.07
CA HIS A 98 -2.24 -5.53 -9.97
C HIS A 98 -1.97 -6.17 -8.60
N CYS A 99 -0.90 -6.95 -8.54
CA CYS A 99 -0.23 -7.34 -7.31
C CYS A 99 1.23 -6.85 -7.37
N THR A 100 1.90 -6.72 -6.22
CA THR A 100 3.32 -6.36 -6.15
C THR A 100 4.25 -7.49 -6.58
N ALA A 101 3.70 -8.70 -6.73
CA ALA A 101 4.44 -9.95 -6.89
C ALA A 101 5.40 -10.22 -5.72
N THR A 102 5.07 -9.78 -4.51
CA THR A 102 5.83 -10.14 -3.30
C THR A 102 5.30 -11.44 -2.69
N PRO A 103 6.13 -12.20 -1.95
CA PRO A 103 5.66 -13.36 -1.19
C PRO A 103 4.53 -13.02 -0.21
N GLU A 104 3.64 -13.97 0.05
CA GLU A 104 2.57 -13.87 1.05
C GLU A 104 3.11 -13.42 2.42
N GLY A 105 2.47 -12.41 3.01
CA GLY A 105 2.86 -11.85 4.30
C GLY A 105 3.98 -10.82 4.25
N ASN A 106 4.50 -10.47 3.07
CA ASN A 106 5.45 -9.37 2.93
C ASN A 106 4.79 -8.00 3.21
N ASP A 107 5.47 -7.13 3.95
CA ASP A 107 4.99 -5.83 4.40
C ASP A 107 5.55 -4.65 3.58
N THR A 108 5.84 -4.84 2.29
CA THR A 108 6.36 -3.76 1.42
C THR A 108 5.45 -2.53 1.42
N THR A 109 6.08 -1.37 1.33
CA THR A 109 5.41 -0.07 1.31
C THR A 109 5.45 0.59 -0.06
N VAL A 110 4.62 1.63 -0.26
CA VAL A 110 4.65 2.52 -1.42
C VAL A 110 6.05 3.09 -1.64
N GLU A 111 6.75 3.51 -0.58
CA GLU A 111 8.12 4.06 -0.65
C GLU A 111 9.12 3.00 -1.13
N ALA A 112 9.00 1.77 -0.62
CA ALA A 112 9.84 0.66 -1.05
C ALA A 112 9.60 0.31 -2.54
N ILE A 113 8.33 0.24 -2.96
CA ILE A 113 7.98 -0.03 -4.36
C ILE A 113 8.46 1.12 -5.26
N ARG A 114 8.26 2.38 -4.84
CA ARG A 114 8.74 3.59 -5.54
C ARG A 114 10.24 3.52 -5.76
N LYS A 115 11.02 3.28 -4.70
CA LYS A 115 12.48 3.17 -4.77
C LYS A 115 12.92 2.08 -5.75
N THR A 116 12.33 0.90 -5.67
CA THR A 116 12.63 -0.23 -6.58
C THR A 116 12.25 0.10 -8.02
N HIS A 117 11.09 0.72 -8.26
CA HIS A 117 10.67 1.12 -9.61
C HIS A 117 11.59 2.18 -10.22
N MET A 118 12.03 3.15 -9.43
CA MET A 118 12.94 4.18 -9.91
C MET A 118 14.34 3.61 -10.19
N ARG A 119 14.89 2.84 -9.25
CA ARG A 119 16.24 2.28 -9.34
C ARG A 119 16.36 1.19 -10.42
N ASP A 120 15.44 0.23 -10.41
CA ASP A 120 15.61 -1.02 -11.17
C ASP A 120 14.87 -1.00 -12.52
N ARG A 121 13.88 -0.10 -12.68
CA ARG A 121 13.04 -0.03 -13.89
C ARG A 121 13.15 1.32 -14.60
N GLY A 122 13.92 2.27 -14.08
CA GLY A 122 14.10 3.60 -14.65
C GLY A 122 12.82 4.44 -14.67
N PHE A 123 11.84 4.12 -13.82
CA PHE A 123 10.61 4.90 -13.77
C PHE A 123 10.83 6.22 -13.03
N SER A 124 10.06 7.26 -13.36
CA SER A 124 10.09 8.52 -12.63
C SER A 124 9.46 8.46 -11.24
N ASP A 125 8.63 7.44 -11.00
CA ASP A 125 7.88 7.21 -9.76
C ASP A 125 7.39 5.74 -9.69
N ILE A 126 6.79 5.32 -8.57
CA ILE A 126 6.00 4.07 -8.47
C ILE A 126 5.02 3.96 -9.65
N GLY A 127 4.77 2.74 -10.12
CA GLY A 127 4.03 2.53 -11.37
C GLY A 127 2.51 2.62 -11.19
N TYR A 128 2.02 2.41 -9.97
CA TYR A 128 0.61 2.29 -9.61
C TYR A 128 0.12 3.58 -8.95
N HIS A 129 -1.17 3.90 -9.09
CA HIS A 129 -1.75 5.09 -8.44
C HIS A 129 -2.22 4.79 -7.03
N TYR A 130 -2.62 3.54 -6.74
CA TYR A 130 -3.02 3.10 -5.40
C TYR A 130 -2.38 1.76 -5.05
N VAL A 131 -2.03 1.57 -3.77
CA VAL A 131 -1.46 0.33 -3.22
C VAL A 131 -2.24 -0.07 -1.96
N ILE A 132 -2.70 -1.31 -1.86
CA ILE A 132 -3.44 -1.83 -0.69
C ILE A 132 -2.52 -2.73 0.12
N TYR A 133 -2.21 -2.32 1.36
CA TYR A 133 -1.36 -3.08 2.28
C TYR A 133 -2.12 -4.27 2.89
N LEU A 134 -1.38 -5.16 3.57
CA LEU A 134 -1.93 -6.39 4.15
C LEU A 134 -3.07 -6.14 5.15
N ASP A 135 -3.03 -5.01 5.86
CA ASP A 135 -4.07 -4.59 6.81
C ASP A 135 -5.32 -3.99 6.15
N GLY A 136 -5.32 -3.86 4.81
CA GLY A 136 -6.41 -3.26 4.04
C GLY A 136 -6.31 -1.74 3.91
N SER A 137 -5.31 -1.07 4.47
CA SER A 137 -5.12 0.37 4.24
C SER A 137 -4.79 0.64 2.76
N ILE A 138 -5.35 1.72 2.20
CA ILE A 138 -5.25 2.09 0.78
C ILE A 138 -4.33 3.29 0.65
N HIS A 139 -3.16 3.12 0.05
CA HIS A 139 -2.13 4.15 -0.07
C HIS A 139 -2.03 4.76 -1.45
N GLU A 140 -1.86 6.09 -1.51
CA GLU A 140 -1.56 6.80 -2.75
C GLU A 140 -0.14 6.47 -3.20
N GLY A 141 -0.02 6.03 -4.45
CA GLY A 141 1.25 5.82 -5.13
C GLY A 141 1.58 7.01 -6.02
N ARG A 142 1.53 6.79 -7.33
CA ARG A 142 1.73 7.83 -8.34
C ARG A 142 0.56 8.78 -8.36
N ASN A 143 0.86 10.07 -8.50
CA ASN A 143 -0.16 11.10 -8.65
C ASN A 143 -1.13 10.76 -9.80
N VAL A 144 -2.44 10.71 -9.50
CA VAL A 144 -3.49 10.38 -10.48
C VAL A 144 -3.54 11.31 -11.69
N HIS A 145 -3.01 12.52 -11.61
CA HIS A 145 -2.91 13.44 -12.76
C HIS A 145 -1.83 13.02 -13.76
N GLN A 146 -0.89 12.15 -13.38
CA GLN A 146 0.18 11.63 -14.23
C GLN A 146 -0.17 10.23 -14.76
N ALA A 147 0.28 9.90 -15.97
CA ALA A 147 0.13 8.54 -16.50
C ALA A 147 0.88 7.51 -15.64
N GLY A 148 0.31 6.32 -15.51
CA GLY A 148 0.92 5.20 -14.80
C GLY A 148 2.17 4.65 -15.49
N ALA A 149 2.81 3.65 -14.85
CA ALA A 149 3.82 2.79 -15.49
C ALA A 149 3.58 1.33 -15.06
N HIS A 150 2.33 0.89 -15.15
CA HIS A 150 1.86 -0.38 -14.63
C HIS A 150 1.38 -1.35 -15.72
N CYS A 151 0.94 -0.84 -16.88
CA CYS A 151 0.46 -1.65 -18.00
C CYS A 151 0.81 -0.97 -19.34
N VAL A 152 1.77 -1.54 -20.07
CA VAL A 152 2.22 -1.02 -21.39
C VAL A 152 1.01 -0.92 -22.33
N GLY A 153 0.89 0.18 -23.07
CA GLY A 153 -0.26 0.47 -23.95
C GLY A 153 -1.49 1.05 -23.24
N HIS A 154 -1.59 0.92 -21.91
CA HIS A 154 -2.80 1.29 -21.15
C HIS A 154 -2.57 2.37 -20.07
N ASN A 155 -1.32 2.77 -19.84
CA ASN A 155 -0.95 3.70 -18.76
C ASN A 155 -1.64 5.08 -18.81
N SER A 156 -1.87 5.63 -20.00
CA SER A 156 -2.35 7.00 -20.18
C SER A 156 -3.81 7.18 -19.76
N ASN A 157 -4.63 6.13 -19.95
CA ASN A 157 -6.09 6.19 -19.80
C ASN A 157 -6.62 5.27 -18.69
N SER A 158 -5.75 4.80 -17.78
CA SER A 158 -6.13 3.88 -16.72
C SER A 158 -5.66 4.31 -15.34
N ILE A 159 -6.35 3.78 -14.32
CA ILE A 159 -5.92 3.82 -12.93
C ILE A 159 -5.41 2.43 -12.53
N GLY A 160 -4.10 2.29 -12.35
CA GLY A 160 -3.49 1.13 -11.72
C GLY A 160 -3.73 1.06 -10.21
N VAL A 161 -4.39 -0.01 -9.76
CA VAL A 161 -4.61 -0.37 -8.34
C VAL A 161 -3.82 -1.63 -8.04
N CYS A 162 -2.93 -1.60 -7.06
CA CYS A 162 -2.07 -2.71 -6.68
C CYS A 162 -2.40 -3.18 -5.26
N TYR A 163 -2.32 -4.47 -4.98
CA TYR A 163 -2.28 -4.96 -3.60
C TYR A 163 -0.92 -5.60 -3.30
N VAL A 164 -0.49 -5.53 -2.04
CA VAL A 164 0.75 -6.18 -1.58
C VAL A 164 0.56 -7.70 -1.51
N GLY A 165 1.39 -8.43 -2.25
CA GLY A 165 1.36 -9.88 -2.38
C GLY A 165 1.43 -10.34 -3.83
N GLY A 166 0.94 -11.54 -4.09
CA GLY A 166 0.74 -12.13 -5.42
C GLY A 166 1.58 -13.36 -5.70
N LEU A 167 2.53 -13.70 -4.83
CA LEU A 167 3.33 -14.93 -4.89
C LEU A 167 3.13 -15.76 -3.62
N GLU A 168 3.21 -17.08 -3.76
CA GLU A 168 3.30 -17.97 -2.60
C GLU A 168 4.49 -17.60 -1.70
N ASN A 169 4.41 -18.01 -0.43
CA ASN A 169 5.53 -17.95 0.50
C ASN A 169 6.08 -19.36 0.71
N LYS A 170 7.14 -19.69 -0.02
CA LYS A 170 7.81 -20.99 0.04
C LYS A 170 9.26 -20.82 0.52
N PRO A 171 9.59 -21.25 1.75
CA PRO A 171 10.94 -21.17 2.27
C PRO A 171 11.97 -21.84 1.35
N ASN A 172 13.20 -21.33 1.32
CA ASN A 172 14.32 -21.85 0.53
C ASN A 172 14.06 -21.93 -0.99
N THR A 173 13.06 -21.20 -1.51
CA THR A 173 12.75 -21.14 -2.94
C THR A 173 13.22 -19.79 -3.51
N PRO A 174 14.07 -19.78 -4.55
CA PRO A 174 14.45 -18.54 -5.24
C PRO A 174 13.24 -17.74 -5.72
N TYR A 175 13.34 -16.41 -5.69
CA TYR A 175 12.23 -15.51 -6.04
C TYR A 175 11.65 -15.79 -7.45
N ASN A 176 12.50 -16.10 -8.42
CA ASN A 176 12.10 -16.43 -9.79
C ASN A 176 11.42 -17.80 -9.96
N GLN A 177 11.36 -18.62 -8.89
CA GLN A 177 10.70 -19.93 -8.87
C GLN A 177 9.40 -19.94 -8.07
N LEU A 178 9.10 -18.86 -7.34
CA LEU A 178 7.85 -18.74 -6.57
C LEU A 178 6.65 -18.70 -7.50
N GLN A 179 5.62 -19.49 -7.17
CA GLN A 179 4.40 -19.56 -7.96
C GLN A 179 3.42 -18.41 -7.65
N PRO A 180 2.67 -17.91 -8.65
CA PRO A 180 1.59 -16.96 -8.41
C PRO A 180 0.50 -17.54 -7.53
N LYS A 181 0.05 -16.77 -6.53
CA LYS A 181 -1.03 -17.15 -5.60
C LYS A 181 -1.87 -15.93 -5.25
N ASP A 182 -3.20 -16.07 -5.23
CA ASP A 182 -4.07 -15.07 -4.61
C ASP A 182 -3.80 -15.07 -3.10
N THR A 183 -3.13 -14.03 -2.64
CA THR A 183 -2.62 -13.88 -1.27
C THR A 183 -3.28 -12.73 -0.54
N ARG A 184 -4.36 -12.18 -1.14
CA ARG A 184 -5.10 -11.07 -0.54
C ARG A 184 -5.70 -11.51 0.79
N THR A 185 -5.43 -10.73 1.84
CA THR A 185 -6.13 -10.84 3.12
C THR A 185 -7.60 -10.44 2.96
N ASP A 186 -8.45 -10.79 3.91
CA ASP A 186 -9.86 -10.37 3.88
C ASP A 186 -10.00 -8.84 3.97
N ALA A 187 -9.08 -8.17 4.69
CA ALA A 187 -9.03 -6.72 4.73
C ALA A 187 -8.68 -6.13 3.34
N GLN A 188 -7.70 -6.71 2.64
CA GLN A 188 -7.38 -6.32 1.26
C GLN A 188 -8.53 -6.55 0.29
N LYS A 189 -9.26 -7.67 0.39
CA LYS A 189 -10.43 -7.95 -0.47
C LYS A 189 -11.51 -6.89 -0.28
N LYS A 190 -11.87 -6.59 0.97
CA LYS A 190 -12.84 -5.52 1.31
C LYS A 190 -12.40 -4.16 0.77
N SER A 191 -11.15 -3.78 1.00
CA SER A 191 -10.61 -2.50 0.54
C SER A 191 -10.51 -2.41 -0.97
N LEU A 192 -10.19 -3.51 -1.65
CA LEU A 192 -10.14 -3.56 -3.12
C LEU A 192 -11.54 -3.35 -3.72
N VAL A 193 -12.57 -4.00 -3.19
CA VAL A 193 -13.96 -3.77 -3.59
C VAL A 193 -14.35 -2.31 -3.36
N LYS A 194 -14.11 -1.79 -2.15
CA LYS A 194 -14.45 -0.41 -1.78
C LYS A 194 -13.77 0.62 -2.70
N LEU A 195 -12.46 0.47 -2.92
CA LEU A 195 -11.68 1.36 -3.78
C LEU A 195 -12.12 1.29 -5.24
N VAL A 196 -12.30 0.08 -5.79
CA VAL A 196 -12.66 -0.08 -7.20
C VAL A 196 -14.09 0.42 -7.45
N LYS A 197 -15.06 0.15 -6.55
CA LYS A 197 -16.41 0.73 -6.65
C LYS A 197 -16.37 2.27 -6.61
N ALA A 198 -15.57 2.85 -5.71
CA ALA A 198 -15.42 4.31 -5.62
C ALA A 198 -14.80 4.91 -6.89
N LEU A 199 -13.76 4.28 -7.45
CA LEU A 199 -13.15 4.70 -8.72
C LEU A 199 -14.12 4.55 -9.90
N MET A 200 -14.88 3.45 -9.96
CA MET A 200 -15.92 3.25 -10.96
C MET A 200 -16.96 4.37 -10.92
N ALA A 201 -17.45 4.72 -9.73
CA ALA A 201 -18.40 5.82 -9.58
C ALA A 201 -17.78 7.18 -10.00
N LEU A 202 -16.54 7.45 -9.56
CA LEU A 202 -15.83 8.71 -9.82
C LEU A 202 -15.62 8.98 -11.33
N TYR A 203 -15.34 7.92 -12.09
CA TYR A 203 -15.07 7.97 -13.53
C TYR A 203 -16.22 7.45 -14.39
N LYS A 204 -17.38 7.12 -13.80
CA LYS A 204 -18.56 6.57 -14.48
C LYS A 204 -18.24 5.33 -15.32
N LEU A 205 -17.46 4.40 -14.77
CA LEU A 205 -17.03 3.18 -15.44
C LEU A 205 -17.92 1.99 -15.05
N PRO A 206 -18.36 1.16 -16.02
CA PRO A 206 -19.00 -0.12 -15.71
C PRO A 206 -17.96 -1.15 -15.25
N ALA A 207 -18.40 -2.20 -14.56
CA ALA A 207 -17.52 -3.28 -14.08
C ALA A 207 -16.75 -3.97 -15.22
N SER A 208 -17.26 -3.96 -16.45
CA SER A 208 -16.58 -4.48 -17.65
C SER A 208 -15.29 -3.72 -17.99
N ARG A 209 -15.09 -2.50 -17.45
CA ARG A 209 -13.87 -1.69 -17.62
C ARG A 209 -12.88 -1.83 -16.45
N VAL A 210 -13.06 -2.84 -15.59
CA VAL A 210 -12.10 -3.24 -14.55
C VAL A 210 -11.36 -4.48 -15.04
N TYR A 211 -10.05 -4.42 -15.19
CA TYR A 211 -9.24 -5.48 -15.79
C TYR A 211 -8.19 -6.02 -14.83
N GLY A 212 -7.79 -7.28 -15.00
CA GLY A 212 -6.54 -7.80 -14.45
C GLY A 212 -5.40 -7.58 -15.44
N HIS A 213 -4.18 -7.32 -14.96
CA HIS A 213 -3.02 -7.12 -15.85
C HIS A 213 -2.79 -8.28 -16.84
N TYR A 214 -3.13 -9.52 -16.47
CA TYR A 214 -3.05 -10.70 -17.35
C TYR A 214 -3.87 -10.59 -18.63
N GLN A 215 -4.88 -9.71 -18.67
CA GLN A 215 -5.71 -9.50 -19.86
C GLN A 215 -5.01 -8.67 -20.93
N PHE A 216 -3.88 -8.02 -20.59
CA PHE A 216 -3.10 -7.20 -21.51
C PHE A 216 -1.66 -7.68 -21.69
N ALA A 217 -1.23 -8.67 -20.91
CA ALA A 217 0.12 -9.22 -20.98
C ALA A 217 0.13 -10.69 -20.54
N ASN A 218 1.03 -11.49 -21.10
CA ASN A 218 1.22 -12.89 -20.71
C ASN A 218 1.88 -12.99 -19.32
N LYS A 219 1.08 -12.90 -18.25
CA LYS A 219 1.49 -12.95 -16.84
C LYS A 219 0.33 -13.32 -15.93
N ALA A 220 0.60 -13.80 -14.73
CA ALA A 220 -0.46 -14.19 -13.79
C ALA A 220 -1.11 -13.01 -13.02
N CYS A 221 -0.44 -11.85 -12.95
CA CYS A 221 -0.90 -10.65 -12.23
C CYS A 221 -2.36 -10.28 -12.60
N PRO A 222 -3.29 -10.11 -11.65
CA PRO A 222 -3.10 -9.89 -10.21
C PRO A 222 -3.15 -11.16 -9.35
N SER A 223 -2.85 -12.33 -9.91
CA SER A 223 -2.86 -13.64 -9.24
C SER A 223 -4.25 -14.13 -8.80
N PHE A 224 -5.31 -13.53 -9.34
CA PHE A 224 -6.70 -14.01 -9.26
C PHE A 224 -7.44 -13.66 -10.55
N LYS A 225 -8.58 -14.34 -10.81
CA LYS A 225 -9.41 -14.09 -12.00
C LYS A 225 -10.29 -12.85 -11.81
N ILE A 226 -10.32 -11.97 -12.80
CA ILE A 226 -11.06 -10.71 -12.67
C ILE A 226 -12.57 -10.94 -12.82
N GLU A 227 -13.01 -12.01 -13.48
CA GLU A 227 -14.41 -12.23 -13.84
C GLU A 227 -15.30 -12.42 -12.60
N PRO A 228 -14.94 -13.25 -11.59
CA PRO A 228 -15.67 -13.29 -10.33
C PRO A 228 -15.65 -11.95 -9.58
N PHE A 229 -14.53 -11.24 -9.61
CA PHE A 229 -14.41 -9.94 -8.96
C PHE A 229 -15.31 -8.88 -9.60
N ARG A 230 -15.47 -8.86 -10.93
CA ARG A 230 -16.43 -7.99 -11.62
C ARG A 230 -17.86 -8.22 -11.15
N LYS A 231 -18.25 -9.48 -10.91
CA LYS A 231 -19.59 -9.82 -10.37
C LYS A 231 -19.76 -9.27 -8.96
N GLU A 232 -18.74 -9.38 -8.12
CA GLU A 232 -18.72 -8.82 -6.76
C GLU A 232 -18.87 -7.29 -6.76
N LEU A 233 -18.32 -6.59 -7.76
CA LEU A 233 -18.48 -5.14 -7.91
C LEU A 233 -19.90 -4.70 -8.31
N GLN A 234 -20.73 -5.62 -8.80
CA GLN A 234 -22.10 -5.36 -9.23
C GLN A 234 -23.15 -5.78 -8.20
N ALA A 235 -22.75 -6.56 -7.18
CA ALA A 235 -23.57 -6.88 -6.02
C ALA A 235 -23.61 -5.71 -5.03
#